data_AF-A0A7X5DHE1-F1
#
_entry.id   AF-A0A7X5DHE1-F1
#
_cell.length_a   1.000
_cell.length_b   1.000
_cell.length_c   1.000
_cell.angle_alpha   90.00
_cell.angle_beta   90.00
_cell.angle_gamma   90.00
#
_symmetry.space_group_name_H-M   'P 1'
#
loop_
_entity.id
_entity.type
_entity.pdbx_description
1 polymer ?
#
loop_
_entity_poly.entity_id
_entity_poly.type
_entity_poly.pdbx_seq_one_letter_code
_entity_poly.pdbx_strand_id
1 'polypeptide(L)'
;MDKETFDKLIDSFRKIYEQKTILSSYINYYNALVLWLKEHSNLLSIEQLKTNRLDILLNIDSQKYVISNPELSLDQEYKRIGERDYETIEELIMSISTTLWDLVTIRTGIDCPNCIDDELRYVIAENKEKGIHELLLECETCGWTEHSDGKQWKEGMVNIIPASMEEIKNKAHKI
;
A
#
# COMPACT_ATOMS: atom_id res chain seq x y z
N MET A 1 -25.36 -4.73 0.58
CA MET A 1 -25.08 -6.06 1.15
C MET A 1 -25.83 -6.17 2.47
N ASP A 2 -26.47 -7.29 2.77
CA ASP A 2 -27.13 -7.50 4.06
C ASP A 2 -26.10 -7.83 5.17
N LYS A 3 -26.54 -7.73 6.43
CA LYS A 3 -25.69 -7.93 7.61
C LYS A 3 -25.09 -9.34 7.68
N GLU A 4 -25.86 -10.37 7.36
CA GLU A 4 -25.37 -11.76 7.44
C GLU A 4 -24.23 -12.01 6.46
N THR A 5 -24.36 -11.46 5.24
CA THR A 5 -23.30 -11.53 4.23
C THR A 5 -22.06 -10.75 4.66
N PHE A 6 -22.23 -9.59 5.31
CA PHE A 6 -21.10 -8.82 5.83
C PHE A 6 -20.38 -9.54 6.98
N ASP A 7 -21.12 -10.08 7.94
CA ASP A 7 -20.55 -10.80 9.08
C ASP A 7 -19.71 -12.00 8.59
N LYS A 8 -20.20 -12.74 7.58
CA LYS A 8 -19.43 -13.84 6.95
C LYS A 8 -18.16 -13.37 6.25
N LEU A 9 -18.16 -12.17 5.67
CA LEU A 9 -16.98 -11.57 5.05
C LEU A 9 -15.94 -11.20 6.11
N ILE A 10 -16.38 -10.60 7.22
CA ILE A 10 -15.50 -10.27 8.35
C ILE A 10 -14.91 -11.55 8.95
N ASP A 11 -15.71 -12.60 9.12
CA ASP A 11 -15.22 -13.89 9.57
C ASP A 11 -14.20 -14.50 8.60
N SER A 12 -14.40 -14.37 7.28
CA SER A 12 -13.44 -14.86 6.28
C SER A 12 -12.12 -14.09 6.36
N PHE A 13 -12.16 -12.78 6.58
CA PHE A 13 -10.98 -11.95 6.80
C PHE A 13 -10.24 -12.34 8.08
N ARG A 14 -10.95 -12.52 9.19
CA ARG A 14 -10.37 -12.92 10.48
C ARG A 14 -9.66 -14.27 10.42
N LYS A 15 -10.13 -15.20 9.58
CA LYS A 15 -9.48 -16.50 9.35
C LYS A 15 -8.07 -16.43 8.77
N ILE A 16 -7.68 -15.30 8.16
CA ILE A 16 -6.28 -15.05 7.76
C ILE A 16 -5.35 -15.24 8.97
N TYR A 17 -5.77 -14.84 10.17
CA TYR A 17 -4.93 -14.85 11.36
C TYR A 17 -4.90 -16.19 12.10
N GLU A 18 -5.77 -17.14 11.75
CA GLU A 18 -5.75 -18.49 12.33
C GLU A 18 -4.54 -19.30 11.84
N GLN A 19 -3.98 -18.95 10.67
CA GLN A 19 -2.83 -19.61 10.10
C GLN A 19 -1.53 -18.98 10.62
N LYS A 20 -0.88 -19.65 11.57
CA LYS A 20 0.37 -19.18 12.20
C LYS A 20 1.48 -18.80 11.22
N THR A 21 1.46 -19.37 10.00
CA THR A 21 2.45 -19.09 8.95
C THR A 21 2.27 -17.71 8.31
N ILE A 22 1.09 -17.11 8.36
CA ILE A 22 0.83 -15.82 7.69
C ILE A 22 1.60 -14.69 8.36
N LEU A 23 1.64 -14.65 9.70
CA LEU A 23 2.38 -13.64 10.47
C LEU A 23 3.87 -13.99 10.68
N SER A 24 4.41 -14.98 9.97
CA SER A 24 5.82 -15.38 10.09
C SER A 24 6.78 -14.47 9.30
N SER A 25 6.27 -13.72 8.33
CA SER A 25 7.04 -12.73 7.57
C SER A 25 6.12 -11.70 6.94
N TYR A 26 6.64 -10.49 6.68
CA TYR A 26 5.89 -9.43 6.00
C TYR A 26 5.43 -9.83 4.60
N ILE A 27 6.22 -10.64 3.89
CA ILE A 27 5.86 -11.17 2.56
C ILE A 27 4.65 -12.11 2.66
N ASN A 28 4.67 -13.04 3.63
CA ASN A 28 3.55 -13.96 3.82
C ASN A 28 2.28 -13.20 4.20
N TYR A 29 2.42 -12.18 5.04
CA TYR A 29 1.30 -11.34 5.44
C TYR A 29 0.74 -10.54 4.27
N TYR A 30 1.59 -9.86 3.51
CA TYR A 30 1.22 -9.16 2.28
C TYR A 30 0.47 -10.06 1.30
N ASN A 31 1.04 -11.23 0.99
CA ASN A 31 0.45 -12.19 0.06
C ASN A 31 -0.91 -12.70 0.54
N ALA A 32 -1.10 -12.90 1.85
CA ALA A 32 -2.38 -13.33 2.39
C ALA A 32 -3.47 -12.27 2.24
N LEU A 33 -3.15 -11.00 2.51
CA LEU A 33 -4.07 -9.87 2.31
C LEU A 33 -4.43 -9.71 0.82
N VAL A 34 -3.44 -9.78 -0.07
CA VAL A 34 -3.65 -9.72 -1.53
C VAL A 34 -4.52 -10.88 -2.02
N LEU A 35 -4.26 -12.10 -1.54
CA LEU A 35 -5.05 -13.27 -1.91
C LEU A 35 -6.50 -13.10 -1.49
N TRP A 36 -6.75 -12.70 -0.24
CA TRP A 36 -8.10 -12.48 0.27
C TRP A 36 -8.84 -11.42 -0.55
N LEU A 37 -8.20 -10.30 -0.89
CA LEU A 37 -8.80 -9.26 -1.74
C LEU A 37 -9.12 -9.78 -3.15
N LYS A 38 -8.27 -10.64 -3.73
CA LYS A 38 -8.52 -11.23 -5.06
C LYS A 38 -9.71 -12.19 -5.04
N GLU A 39 -9.79 -13.04 -4.02
CA GLU A 39 -10.90 -13.98 -3.80
C GLU A 39 -12.25 -13.26 -3.65
N HIS A 40 -12.23 -12.03 -3.12
CA HIS A 40 -13.41 -11.20 -2.89
C HIS A 40 -13.44 -9.96 -3.81
N SER A 41 -12.78 -10.02 -4.96
CA SER A 41 -12.63 -8.89 -5.88
C SER A 41 -13.94 -8.36 -6.43
N ASN A 42 -14.99 -9.17 -6.44
CA ASN A 42 -16.36 -8.77 -6.79
C ASN A 42 -16.96 -7.74 -5.82
N LEU A 43 -16.34 -7.54 -4.65
CA LEU A 43 -16.72 -6.52 -3.67
C LEU A 43 -16.02 -5.18 -3.90
N LEU A 44 -14.99 -5.14 -4.74
CA LEU A 44 -14.19 -3.95 -5.00
C LEU A 44 -14.76 -3.18 -6.19
N SER A 45 -15.20 -1.95 -5.97
CA SER A 45 -15.56 -1.06 -7.06
C SER A 45 -14.31 -0.61 -7.82
N ILE A 46 -14.47 -0.24 -9.11
CA ILE A 46 -13.37 0.34 -9.90
C ILE A 46 -12.83 1.60 -9.22
N GLU A 47 -13.70 2.37 -8.58
CA GLU A 47 -13.32 3.58 -7.84
C GLU A 47 -12.46 3.23 -6.62
N GLN A 48 -12.86 2.24 -5.81
CA GLN A 48 -12.06 1.78 -4.67
C GLN A 48 -10.69 1.24 -5.12
N LEU A 49 -10.65 0.51 -6.24
CA LEU A 49 -9.39 0.02 -6.80
C LEU A 49 -8.45 1.18 -7.17
N LYS A 50 -8.97 2.25 -7.78
CA LYS A 50 -8.17 3.40 -8.23
C LYS A 50 -7.79 4.35 -7.11
N THR A 51 -8.74 4.75 -6.26
CA THR A 51 -8.52 5.72 -5.18
C THR A 51 -7.44 5.23 -4.22
N ASN A 52 -7.45 3.93 -3.92
CA ASN A 52 -6.49 3.30 -3.02
C ASN A 52 -5.28 2.70 -3.75
N ARG A 53 -5.23 2.82 -5.09
CA ARG A 53 -4.21 2.19 -5.95
C ARG A 53 -4.07 0.68 -5.69
N LEU A 54 -5.17 0.03 -5.30
CA LEU A 54 -5.21 -1.40 -5.06
C LEU A 54 -5.03 -2.19 -6.36
N ASP A 55 -5.43 -1.64 -7.50
CA ASP A 55 -5.12 -2.23 -8.81
C ASP A 55 -3.61 -2.42 -9.01
N ILE A 56 -2.79 -1.52 -8.47
CA ILE A 56 -1.33 -1.63 -8.48
C ILE A 56 -0.89 -2.64 -7.43
N LEU A 57 -1.27 -2.45 -6.16
CA LEU A 57 -0.82 -3.29 -5.05
C LEU A 57 -1.14 -4.78 -5.26
N LEU A 58 -2.30 -5.11 -5.82
CA LEU A 58 -2.68 -6.50 -6.07
C LEU A 58 -1.79 -7.19 -7.12
N ASN A 59 -0.99 -6.45 -7.88
CA ASN A 59 -0.24 -6.96 -9.03
C ASN A 59 1.29 -6.78 -8.94
N ILE A 60 1.82 -6.16 -7.89
CA ILE A 60 3.27 -6.05 -7.72
C ILE A 60 3.90 -7.37 -7.27
N ASP A 61 5.20 -7.53 -7.52
CA ASP A 61 5.99 -8.66 -7.02
C ASP A 61 6.36 -8.45 -5.54
N SER A 62 5.75 -9.21 -4.64
CA SER A 62 6.00 -9.07 -3.21
C SER A 62 7.44 -9.39 -2.81
N GLN A 63 8.19 -10.19 -3.58
CA GLN A 63 9.61 -10.44 -3.32
C GLN A 63 10.48 -9.20 -3.59
N LYS A 64 10.03 -8.32 -4.51
CA LYS A 64 10.73 -7.11 -4.89
C LYS A 64 10.35 -5.91 -4.01
N TYR A 65 9.06 -5.77 -3.69
CA TYR A 65 8.54 -4.53 -3.10
C TYR A 65 8.24 -4.59 -1.60
N VAL A 66 7.97 -5.76 -1.02
CA VAL A 66 7.74 -5.83 0.43
C VAL A 66 9.05 -5.57 1.16
N ILE A 67 9.02 -4.61 2.07
CA ILE A 67 10.22 -4.17 2.79
C ILE A 67 10.49 -5.06 4.00
N SER A 68 11.77 -5.19 4.36
CA SER A 68 12.18 -6.08 5.45
C SER A 68 11.87 -5.55 6.85
N ASN A 69 11.65 -4.24 6.99
CA ASN A 69 11.41 -3.58 8.27
C ASN A 69 10.42 -2.40 8.11
N PRO A 70 9.14 -2.69 7.82
CA PRO A 70 8.09 -1.68 7.81
C PRO A 70 7.84 -1.16 9.23
N GLU A 71 7.20 0.00 9.33
CA GLU A 71 6.75 0.59 10.61
C GLU A 71 5.49 -0.10 11.14
N LEU A 72 5.52 -1.43 11.15
CA LEU A 72 4.40 -2.31 11.44
C LEU A 72 4.93 -3.55 12.17
N SER A 73 4.22 -4.00 13.21
CA SER A 73 4.63 -5.15 14.02
C SER A 73 3.68 -6.33 13.78
N LEU A 74 4.16 -7.41 13.14
CA LEU A 74 3.31 -8.55 12.74
C LEU A 74 2.53 -9.18 13.90
N ASP A 75 3.11 -9.22 15.09
CA ASP A 75 2.48 -9.75 16.31
C ASP A 75 1.32 -8.88 16.83
N GLN A 76 1.25 -7.62 16.41
CA GLN A 76 0.19 -6.67 16.76
C GLN A 76 -0.89 -6.58 15.69
N GLU A 77 -0.67 -7.09 14.48
CA GLU A 77 -1.57 -6.90 13.34
C GLU A 77 -2.94 -7.52 13.54
N TYR A 78 -3.00 -8.69 14.19
CA TYR A 78 -4.29 -9.28 14.52
C TYR A 78 -5.10 -8.35 15.43
N LYS A 79 -4.47 -7.73 16.43
CA LYS A 79 -5.13 -6.76 17.30
C LYS A 79 -5.47 -5.45 16.59
N ARG A 80 -4.58 -4.97 15.71
CA ARG A 80 -4.72 -3.68 15.02
C ARG A 80 -5.85 -3.70 13.98
N ILE A 81 -5.93 -4.75 13.17
CA ILE A 81 -6.90 -4.82 12.07
C ILE A 81 -7.78 -6.07 12.10
N GLY A 82 -7.30 -7.22 12.59
CA GLY A 82 -8.10 -8.46 12.64
C GLY A 82 -9.27 -8.39 13.64
N GLU A 83 -9.01 -7.83 14.82
CA GLU A 83 -9.98 -7.65 15.91
C GLU A 83 -10.76 -6.34 15.79
N ARG A 84 -10.45 -5.50 14.79
CA ARG A 84 -11.19 -4.25 14.56
C ARG A 84 -12.65 -4.57 14.24
N ASP A 85 -13.55 -3.78 14.82
CA ASP A 85 -14.96 -3.79 14.45
C ASP A 85 -15.14 -2.86 13.25
N TYR A 86 -15.49 -3.47 12.12
CA TYR A 86 -15.77 -2.77 10.87
C TYR A 86 -17.27 -2.57 10.75
N GLU A 87 -17.70 -1.36 10.43
CA GLU A 87 -19.11 -1.05 10.20
C GLU A 87 -19.48 -1.18 8.71
N THR A 88 -18.49 -1.06 7.83
CA THR A 88 -18.67 -1.07 6.37
C THR A 88 -17.57 -1.86 5.64
N ILE A 89 -17.83 -2.26 4.39
CA ILE A 89 -16.79 -2.83 3.51
C ILE A 89 -15.70 -1.80 3.31
N GLU A 90 -16.08 -0.54 3.10
CA GLU A 90 -15.18 0.55 2.80
C GLU A 90 -14.10 0.69 3.89
N GLU A 91 -14.47 0.60 5.16
CA GLU A 91 -13.52 0.64 6.28
C GLU A 91 -12.56 -0.55 6.32
N LEU A 92 -13.06 -1.76 6.00
CA LEU A 92 -12.25 -2.96 5.91
C LEU A 92 -11.24 -2.83 4.76
N ILE A 93 -11.70 -2.48 3.56
CA ILE A 93 -10.86 -2.33 2.38
C ILE A 93 -9.84 -1.21 2.58
N MET A 94 -10.23 -0.09 3.19
CA MET A 94 -9.31 0.98 3.54
C MET A 94 -8.23 0.50 4.51
N SER A 95 -8.60 -0.24 5.56
CA SER A 95 -7.63 -0.77 6.52
C SER A 95 -6.65 -1.76 5.88
N ILE A 96 -7.13 -2.65 5.01
CA ILE A 96 -6.26 -3.57 4.26
C ILE A 96 -5.36 -2.77 3.32
N SER A 97 -5.90 -1.78 2.62
CA SER A 97 -5.13 -0.96 1.68
C SER A 97 -4.00 -0.18 2.36
N THR A 98 -4.28 0.51 3.47
CA THR A 98 -3.26 1.19 4.27
C THR A 98 -2.19 0.21 4.70
N THR A 99 -2.59 -0.97 5.20
CA THR A 99 -1.65 -2.02 5.60
C THR A 99 -0.77 -2.50 4.43
N LEU A 100 -1.34 -2.70 3.24
CA LEU A 100 -0.57 -3.07 2.06
C LEU A 100 0.43 -1.98 1.66
N TRP A 101 0.05 -0.70 1.77
CA TRP A 101 0.96 0.43 1.56
C TRP A 101 2.08 0.46 2.60
N ASP A 102 1.78 0.29 3.89
CA ASP A 102 2.77 0.24 4.98
C ASP A 102 3.84 -0.85 4.74
N LEU A 103 3.43 -1.99 4.18
CA LEU A 103 4.33 -3.12 3.89
C LEU A 103 5.27 -2.88 2.70
N VAL A 104 5.02 -1.88 1.85
CA VAL A 104 5.79 -1.62 0.62
C VAL A 104 6.36 -0.20 0.55
N THR A 105 6.05 0.64 1.55
CA THR A 105 6.42 2.05 1.58
C THR A 105 7.77 2.25 2.25
N ILE A 106 8.70 2.87 1.53
CA ILE A 106 9.97 3.33 2.09
C ILE A 106 9.83 4.82 2.38
N ARG A 107 9.78 5.18 3.66
CA ARG A 107 9.76 6.57 4.12
C ARG A 107 11.14 7.22 3.99
N THR A 108 11.16 8.52 3.76
CA THR A 108 12.37 9.31 3.55
C THR A 108 12.94 9.92 4.83
N GLY A 109 12.13 10.03 5.89
CA GLY A 109 12.44 10.87 7.06
C GLY A 109 12.31 12.38 6.80
N ILE A 110 11.75 12.79 5.66
CA ILE A 110 11.54 14.19 5.28
C ILE A 110 10.06 14.52 5.44
N ASP A 111 9.75 15.52 6.26
CA ASP A 111 8.38 15.99 6.44
C ASP A 111 7.83 16.58 5.14
N CYS A 112 6.55 16.32 4.87
CA CYS A 112 5.85 16.88 3.74
C CYS A 112 5.79 18.42 3.86
N PRO A 113 6.28 19.18 2.86
CA PRO A 113 6.30 20.64 2.93
C PRO A 113 4.89 21.26 2.85
N ASN A 114 3.88 20.49 2.45
CA ASN A 114 2.51 20.97 2.29
C ASN A 114 1.65 20.79 3.55
N CYS A 115 1.65 19.62 4.18
CA CYS A 115 0.88 19.38 5.40
C CYS A 115 1.71 19.36 6.68
N ILE A 116 3.02 19.10 6.62
CA ILE A 116 3.95 18.98 7.77
C ILE A 116 3.62 17.82 8.73
N ASP A 117 2.42 17.25 8.63
CA ASP A 117 1.90 16.21 9.51
C ASP A 117 2.35 14.78 9.15
N ASP A 118 3.03 14.59 8.02
CA ASP A 118 3.39 13.26 7.51
C ASP A 118 4.71 13.30 6.73
N GLU A 119 5.41 12.17 6.69
CA GLU A 119 6.67 12.04 5.97
C GLU A 119 6.44 11.69 4.50
N LEU A 120 7.33 12.17 3.63
CA LEU A 120 7.37 11.76 2.24
C LEU A 120 7.85 10.31 2.10
N ARG A 121 7.23 9.57 1.19
CA ARG A 121 7.64 8.22 0.76
C ARG A 121 8.20 8.21 -0.65
N TYR A 122 9.07 7.24 -0.93
CA TYR A 122 9.53 6.99 -2.30
C TYR A 122 8.47 6.27 -3.14
N VAL A 123 8.19 6.80 -4.33
CA VAL A 123 7.30 6.20 -5.32
C VAL A 123 7.89 6.32 -6.73
N ILE A 124 7.38 5.53 -7.66
CA ILE A 124 7.71 5.64 -9.08
C ILE A 124 6.48 6.16 -9.84
N ALA A 125 6.67 7.25 -10.58
CA ALA A 125 5.76 7.65 -11.64
C ALA A 125 6.07 6.84 -12.91
N GLU A 126 5.11 6.05 -13.37
CA GLU A 126 5.23 5.19 -14.54
C GLU A 126 4.19 5.52 -15.62
N ASN A 127 4.65 5.72 -16.86
CA ASN A 127 3.81 5.62 -18.05
C ASN A 127 4.59 4.87 -19.13
N LYS A 128 4.22 3.61 -19.38
CA LYS A 128 4.89 2.74 -20.35
C LYS A 128 4.77 3.24 -21.79
N GLU A 129 3.65 3.84 -22.17
CA GLU A 129 3.42 4.37 -23.52
C GLU A 129 4.32 5.57 -23.82
N LYS A 130 4.60 6.38 -22.79
CA LYS A 130 5.44 7.58 -22.87
C LYS A 130 6.89 7.35 -22.43
N GLY A 131 7.24 6.13 -22.01
CA GLY A 131 8.56 5.81 -21.48
C GLY A 131 8.92 6.53 -20.17
N ILE A 132 7.93 6.96 -19.40
CA ILE A 132 8.15 7.62 -18.10
C ILE A 132 8.37 6.55 -17.03
N HIS A 133 9.48 6.68 -16.30
CA HIS A 133 9.81 5.88 -15.13
C HIS A 133 10.72 6.70 -14.22
N GLU A 134 10.10 7.47 -13.32
CA GLU A 134 10.76 8.48 -12.50
C GLU A 134 10.56 8.23 -11.01
N LEU A 135 11.64 8.32 -10.24
CA LEU A 135 11.59 8.26 -8.78
C LEU A 135 11.16 9.63 -8.25
N LEU A 136 10.09 9.63 -7.47
CA LEU A 136 9.51 10.80 -6.83
C LEU A 136 9.35 10.56 -5.33
N LEU A 137 9.11 11.65 -4.62
CA LEU A 137 8.69 11.67 -3.23
C LEU A 137 7.20 12.03 -3.18
N GLU A 138 6.41 11.31 -2.40
CA GLU A 138 4.97 11.53 -2.26
C GLU A 138 4.56 11.57 -0.80
N CYS A 139 3.68 12.48 -0.41
CA CYS A 139 2.98 12.44 0.87
C CYS A 139 1.73 11.56 0.77
N GLU A 140 1.60 10.56 1.64
CA GLU A 140 0.42 9.69 1.69
C GLU A 140 -0.85 10.46 2.06
N THR A 141 -0.74 11.37 3.03
CA THR A 141 -1.89 12.11 3.58
C THR A 141 -2.49 13.11 2.59
N CYS A 142 -1.67 13.94 1.93
CA CYS A 142 -2.17 15.04 1.11
C CYS A 142 -1.87 14.90 -0.39
N GLY A 143 -1.17 13.84 -0.81
CA GLY A 143 -0.82 13.60 -2.21
C GLY A 143 0.24 14.55 -2.79
N TRP A 144 0.90 15.36 -1.95
CA TRP A 144 2.00 16.23 -2.41
C TRP A 144 3.08 15.37 -3.05
N THR A 145 3.53 15.73 -4.26
CA THR A 145 4.54 14.96 -4.99
C THR A 145 5.66 15.87 -5.48
N GLU A 146 6.91 15.45 -5.28
CA GLU A 146 8.10 16.20 -5.67
C GLU A 146 9.26 15.33 -6.15
N HIS A 147 10.19 15.95 -6.86
CA HIS A 147 11.47 15.36 -7.16
C HIS A 147 12.38 15.38 -5.92
N SER A 148 13.47 14.60 -5.94
CA SER A 148 14.47 14.58 -4.86
C SER A 148 15.19 15.91 -4.61
N ASP A 149 15.08 16.88 -5.53
CA ASP A 149 15.60 18.24 -5.36
C ASP A 149 14.58 19.21 -4.73
N GLY A 150 13.42 18.69 -4.29
CA GLY A 150 12.35 19.46 -3.66
C GLY A 150 11.47 20.25 -4.64
N LYS A 151 11.69 20.11 -5.96
CA LYS A 151 10.78 20.73 -6.93
C LYS A 151 9.51 19.90 -7.04
N GLN A 152 8.38 20.57 -6.87
CA GLN A 152 7.06 19.97 -7.07
C GLN A 152 6.99 19.32 -8.46
N TRP A 153 6.60 18.05 -8.48
CA TRP A 153 6.33 17.33 -9.70
C TRP A 153 4.95 17.73 -10.19
N LYS A 154 4.87 18.18 -11.45
CA LYS A 154 3.60 18.57 -12.07
C LYS A 154 3.12 17.47 -12.98
N GLU A 155 1.91 17.00 -12.71
CA GLU A 155 1.30 15.79 -13.24
C GLU A 155 1.45 15.61 -14.76
N GLY A 156 1.81 14.39 -15.14
CA GLY A 156 1.37 13.77 -16.39
C GLY A 156 0.42 12.62 -16.09
N MET A 157 -0.34 12.13 -17.09
CA MET A 157 -1.07 10.86 -16.96
C MET A 157 -0.07 9.72 -16.70
N VAL A 158 0.12 9.35 -15.44
CA VAL A 158 1.02 8.29 -14.97
C VAL A 158 0.31 7.45 -13.91
N ASN A 159 0.80 6.23 -13.71
CA ASN A 159 0.51 5.45 -12.52
C ASN A 159 1.58 5.77 -11.46
N ILE A 160 1.15 5.89 -10.20
CA ILE A 160 2.07 5.98 -9.08
C ILE A 160 2.17 4.61 -8.42
N ILE A 161 3.33 3.97 -8.53
CA ILE A 161 3.60 2.65 -7.95
C ILE A 161 4.62 2.77 -6.80
N PRO A 162 4.64 1.83 -5.83
CA PRO A 162 5.69 1.81 -4.81
C PRO A 162 7.08 1.75 -5.44
N ALA A 163 8.06 2.44 -4.85
CA ALA A 163 9.45 2.28 -5.26
C ALA A 163 10.10 1.09 -4.53
N SER A 164 10.83 0.26 -5.27
CA SER A 164 11.65 -0.79 -4.68
C SER A 164 12.96 -0.24 -4.13
N MET A 165 13.56 -0.96 -3.18
CA MET A 165 14.86 -0.62 -2.62
C MET A 165 15.96 -0.55 -3.70
N GLU A 166 15.86 -1.38 -4.74
CA GLU A 166 16.80 -1.35 -5.87
C GLU A 166 16.69 -0.05 -6.68
N GLU A 167 15.47 0.39 -6.99
CA GLU A 167 15.23 1.64 -7.74
C GLU A 167 15.76 2.85 -6.97
N ILE A 168 15.53 2.90 -5.65
CA ILE A 168 16.04 3.96 -4.78
C ILE A 168 17.57 4.00 -4.81
N LYS A 169 18.22 2.85 -4.59
CA LYS A 169 19.70 2.74 -4.61
C LYS A 169 20.28 3.16 -5.96
N ASN A 170 19.71 2.69 -7.07
CA ASN A 170 20.19 2.99 -8.41
C ASN A 170 20.07 4.48 -8.80
N LYS A 171 19.14 5.21 -8.19
CA LYS A 171 18.98 6.66 -8.40
C LYS A 171 19.84 7.49 -7.44
N ALA A 172 20.04 7.03 -6.20
CA ALA A 172 20.96 7.68 -5.24
C ALA A 172 22.42 7.71 -5.73
N HIS A 173 22.84 6.73 -6.53
CA HIS A 173 24.19 6.68 -7.13
C HIS A 173 24.38 7.56 -8.39
N LYS A 174 23.34 8.31 -8.81
CA LYS A 174 23.40 9.23 -9.96
C LYS A 174 23.42 10.71 -9.56
N ILE A 175 23.56 11.00 -8.28
CA ILE A 175 23.71 12.36 -7.72
C ILE A 175 25.17 12.58 -7.34
#